data_AF-A0A2T5IZS5-F1
#
_entry.id   AF-A0A2T5IZS5-F1
#
_cell.length_a   1.000
_cell.length_b   1.000
_cell.length_c   1.000
_cell.angle_alpha   90.00
_cell.angle_beta   90.00
_cell.angle_gamma   90.00
#
_symmetry.space_group_name_H-M   'P 1'
#
loop_
_entity.id
_entity.type
_entity.pdbx_description
1 polymer ?
#
loop_
_entity_poly.entity_id
_entity_poly.type
_entity_poly.pdbx_seq_one_letter_code
_entity_poly.pdbx_strand_id
1 'polypeptide(L)' 'MTLSRDIVTTEDEFALETRLYVVLRRASGRVIDLVWFRQNREYADAILDYAESISDRDAKETAKKLRFYRQFSH' A
#
# COMPACT_ATOMS: atom_id res chain seq x y z
N MET A 1 21.32 -18.77 4.49
CA MET A 1 21.32 -17.53 5.30
C MET A 1 20.58 -16.48 4.50
N THR A 2 19.24 -16.47 4.59
CA THR A 2 18.32 -15.76 3.66
C THR A 2 17.70 -14.51 4.30
N LEU A 3 18.03 -14.22 5.56
CA LEU A 3 17.38 -13.20 6.40
C LEU A 3 17.50 -11.76 5.87
N SER A 4 18.59 -11.40 5.19
CA SER A 4 18.81 -10.00 4.78
C SER A 4 17.90 -9.52 3.66
N ARG A 5 17.46 -10.42 2.77
CA ARG A 5 16.61 -10.02 1.62
C ARG A 5 15.15 -9.86 2.04
N ASP A 6 14.69 -10.72 2.93
CA ASP A 6 13.31 -10.70 3.44
C ASP A 6 13.07 -9.44 4.28
N ILE A 7 14.02 -9.06 5.16
CA ILE A 7 13.91 -7.84 5.99
C ILE A 7 13.81 -6.57 5.11
N VAL A 8 14.68 -6.43 4.10
CA VAL A 8 14.68 -5.28 3.19
C VAL A 8 13.37 -5.19 2.40
N THR A 9 12.85 -6.35 1.94
CA THR A 9 11.57 -6.39 1.21
C THR A 9 10.39 -5.98 2.11
N THR A 10 10.44 -6.36 3.38
CA THR A 10 9.40 -6.01 4.37
C THR A 10 9.44 -4.53 4.74
N GLU A 11 10.64 -3.94 4.84
CA GLU A 11 10.83 -2.49 5.07
C GLU A 11 10.33 -1.66 3.88
N ASP A 12 10.60 -2.11 2.65
CA ASP A 12 10.12 -1.46 1.42
C ASP A 12 8.60 -1.52 1.30
N GLU A 13 7.98 -2.66 1.64
CA GLU A 13 6.52 -2.81 1.65
C GLU A 13 5.88 -1.89 2.69
N PHE A 14 6.38 -1.88 3.93
CA PHE A 14 5.85 -1.02 4.99
C PHE A 14 6.01 0.48 4.67
N ALA A 15 7.12 0.86 4.02
CA ALA A 15 7.32 2.23 3.55
C ALA A 15 6.28 2.62 2.48
N LEU A 16 5.97 1.72 1.54
CA LEU A 16 4.93 1.93 0.55
C LEU A 16 3.53 2.03 1.17
N GLU A 17 3.21 1.15 2.12
CA GLU A 17 1.95 1.17 2.89
C GLU A 17 1.78 2.50 3.63
N THR A 18 2.82 2.96 4.33
CA THR A 18 2.81 4.24 5.04
C THR A 18 2.65 5.40 4.05
N ARG A 19 3.31 5.35 2.90
CA ARG A 19 3.14 6.34 1.83
C ARG A 19 1.70 6.36 1.33
N LEU A 20 1.07 5.20 1.13
CA LEU A 20 -0.34 5.11 0.71
C LEU A 20 -1.26 5.81 1.70
N TYR A 21 -1.06 5.60 3.00
CA TYR A 21 -1.80 6.32 4.04
C TYR A 21 -1.66 7.84 3.92
N VAL A 22 -0.43 8.34 3.77
CA VAL A 22 -0.17 9.79 3.66
C VAL A 22 -0.84 10.40 2.44
N VAL A 23 -0.70 9.77 1.27
CA VAL A 23 -1.25 10.33 0.01
C VAL A 23 -2.78 10.25 0.00
N LEU A 24 -3.39 9.20 0.55
CA LEU A 24 -4.85 9.12 0.66
C LEU A 24 -5.41 10.17 1.62
N ARG A 25 -4.76 10.37 2.78
CA ARG A 25 -5.18 11.41 3.73
C ARG A 25 -5.11 12.80 3.11
N ARG A 26 -4.05 13.09 2.35
CA ARG A 26 -3.88 14.36 1.63
C ARG A 26 -4.92 14.53 0.52
N ALA A 27 -5.09 13.51 -0.32
CA ALA A 27 -5.86 13.60 -1.55
C ALA A 27 -7.37 13.59 -1.33
N SER A 28 -7.85 12.91 -0.29
CA SER A 28 -9.29 12.74 -0.07
C SER A 28 -9.76 12.90 1.37
N GLY A 29 -8.85 13.21 2.31
CA GLY A 29 -9.17 13.25 3.74
C GLY A 29 -9.38 11.87 4.37
N ARG A 30 -9.28 10.78 3.59
CA ARG A 30 -9.55 9.42 4.06
C ARG A 30 -8.38 8.89 4.89
N VAL A 31 -8.71 8.47 6.12
CA VAL A 31 -7.83 7.72 7.01
C VAL A 31 -8.09 6.24 6.77
N ILE A 32 -7.01 5.46 6.65
CA ILE A 32 -7.09 4.00 6.54
C ILE A 32 -6.46 3.36 7.77
N ASP A 33 -7.00 2.22 8.18
CA ASP A 33 -6.38 1.39 9.21
C ASP A 33 -5.27 0.56 8.54
N LEU A 34 -4.02 0.95 8.77
CA LEU A 34 -2.87 0.25 8.20
C LEU A 34 -2.67 -1.14 8.80
N VAL A 35 -3.07 -1.37 10.06
CA VAL A 35 -2.98 -2.71 10.67
C VAL A 35 -3.96 -3.65 9.97
N TRP A 36 -5.20 -3.19 9.78
CA TRP A 36 -6.22 -3.95 9.08
C TRP A 36 -5.91 -4.11 7.58
N PHE A 37 -5.34 -3.10 6.93
CA PHE A 37 -4.86 -3.17 5.53
C PHE A 37 -3.85 -4.30 5.30
N ARG A 38 -3.02 -4.60 6.30
CA ARG A 38 -2.04 -5.70 6.23
C ARG A 38 -2.67 -7.06 6.49
N GLN A 39 -3.66 -7.12 7.37
CA GLN A 39 -4.27 -8.36 7.83
C GLN A 39 -5.44 -8.84 6.96
N ASN A 40 -6.10 -7.92 6.25
CA ASN A 40 -7.30 -8.21 5.48
C ASN A 40 -7.09 -7.87 3.99
N ARG A 41 -7.02 -8.91 3.16
CA ARG A 41 -6.80 -8.79 1.72
C ARG A 41 -7.94 -8.07 1.00
N GLU A 42 -9.18 -8.37 1.33
CA GLU A 42 -10.35 -7.76 0.69
C GLU A 42 -10.42 -6.25 0.98
N TYR A 43 -10.17 -5.87 2.24
CA TYR A 43 -10.05 -4.47 2.62
C TYR A 43 -8.89 -3.78 1.90
N ALA A 44 -7.74 -4.44 1.79
CA ALA A 44 -6.61 -3.90 1.05
C ALA A 44 -6.95 -3.64 -0.43
N ASP A 45 -7.55 -4.62 -1.10
CA ASP A 45 -7.96 -4.51 -2.50
C ASP A 45 -8.96 -3.35 -2.67
N ALA A 46 -9.96 -3.23 -1.78
CA ALA A 46 -10.91 -2.12 -1.80
C ALA A 46 -10.26 -0.74 -1.58
N ILE A 47 -9.23 -0.64 -0.73
CA ILE A 47 -8.47 0.61 -0.54
C ILE A 47 -7.63 0.94 -1.78
N LEU A 48 -7.01 -0.06 -2.42
CA LEU A 48 -6.22 0.14 -3.63
C LEU A 48 -7.12 0.55 -4.81
N ASP A 49 -8.27 -0.08 -4.98
CA ASP A 49 -9.26 0.29 -6.01
C ASP A 49 -9.74 1.72 -5.81
N TYR A 50 -10.03 2.10 -4.56
CA TYR A 50 -10.37 3.48 -4.21
C TYR A 50 -9.23 4.45 -4.58
N ALA A 51 -7.99 4.15 -4.21
CA ALA A 51 -6.82 4.98 -4.52
C ALA A 51 -6.60 5.15 -6.03
N GLU A 52 -6.87 4.11 -6.83
CA GLU A 52 -6.76 4.15 -8.28
C GLU A 52 -7.89 4.96 -8.95
N SER A 53 -9.06 5.05 -8.28
CA SER A 53 -10.24 5.77 -8.79
C SER A 53 -10.17 7.29 -8.62
N ILE A 54 -9.48 7.81 -7.61
CA ILE A 54 -9.41 9.26 -7.33
C ILE A 54 -8.44 9.99 -8.26
N SER A 55 -8.65 11.27 -8.55
CA SER A 55 -7.82 12.02 -9.53
C SER A 55 -6.37 12.32 -9.11
N ASP A 56 -5.99 12.02 -7.86
CA ASP A 56 -4.64 12.29 -7.35
C ASP A 56 -3.61 11.31 -7.92
N ARG A 57 -2.61 11.86 -8.62
CA ARG A 57 -1.58 11.07 -9.30
C ARG A 57 -0.72 10.25 -8.33
N ASP A 58 -0.32 10.83 -7.20
CA ASP A 58 0.55 10.15 -6.23
C ASP A 58 -0.16 8.96 -5.59
N ALA A 59 -1.45 9.12 -5.30
CA ALA A 59 -2.30 8.03 -4.81
C ALA A 59 -2.37 6.88 -5.81
N LYS A 60 -2.64 7.16 -7.10
CA LYS A 60 -2.67 6.15 -8.15
C LYS A 60 -1.33 5.42 -8.32
N GLU A 61 -0.23 6.18 -8.40
CA GLU A 61 1.10 5.59 -8.58
C GLU A 61 1.52 4.75 -7.38
N THR A 62 1.21 5.19 -6.16
CA THR A 62 1.50 4.45 -4.93
C THR A 62 0.69 3.16 -4.85
N ALA A 63 -0.61 3.21 -5.16
CA ALA A 63 -1.48 2.03 -5.18
C ALA A 63 -1.01 0.97 -6.19
N LYS A 64 -0.65 1.38 -7.41
CA LYS A 64 -0.12 0.47 -8.44
C LYS A 64 1.18 -0.21 -8.01
N LYS A 65 2.10 0.54 -7.39
CA LYS A 65 3.35 -0.02 -6.84
C LYS A 65 3.07 -1.06 -5.76
N LEU A 66 2.17 -0.74 -4.83
CA LEU A 66 1.76 -1.67 -3.78
C LEU A 66 1.12 -2.95 -4.33
N ARG A 67 0.24 -2.82 -5.33
CA ARG A 67 -0.39 -3.97 -5.98
C ARG A 67 0.64 -4.86 -6.66
N PHE A 68 1.62 -4.26 -7.34
CA PHE A 68 2.75 -4.99 -7.90
C PHE A 68 3.52 -5.75 -6.82
N TYR A 69 3.97 -5.08 -5.75
CA TYR A 69 4.70 -5.74 -4.66
C TYR A 69 3.91 -6.91 -4.06
N ARG A 70 2.64 -6.70 -3.69
CA ARG A 70 1.79 -7.73 -3.09
C ARG A 70 1.49 -8.92 -4.01
N GLN A 71 1.70 -8.81 -5.32
CA GLN A 71 1.52 -9.90 -6.27
C GLN A 71 2.78 -10.76 -6.44
N PHE A 72 3.96 -10.24 -6.06
CA PHE A 72 5.25 -10.94 -6.17
C PHE A 72 5.89 -11.31 -4.83
N SER A 73 5.32 -10.86 -3.70
CA SER A 73 5.67 -11.33 -2.36
C SER A 73 5.13 -12.76 -2.12
N HIS A 74 5.86 -13.76 -2.60
CA HIS A 74 5.69 -15.19 -2.27
C HIS A 74 6.89 -15.70 -1.49
#